data_AF-A0A7G9NPI6-F1
#
_entry.id   AF-A0A7G9NPI6-F1
#
_cell.length_a   1.000
_cell.length_b   1.000
_cell.length_c   1.000
_cell.angle_alpha   90.00
_cell.angle_beta   90.00
_cell.angle_gamma   90.00
#
_symmetry.space_group_name_H-M   'P 1'
#
loop_
_entity.id
_entity.type
_entity.pdbx_description
1 polymer ?
#
loop_
_entity_poly.entity_id
_entity_poly.type
_entity_poly.pdbx_seq_one_letter_code
_entity_poly.pdbx_strand_id
1 'polypeptide(L)'
;FWGATVITNLLSAIPYIGITLAEWIWGGFAVDKATLTRFFAFHFILPFIITALVIVHLLFLHETGSNNPSGINPDSDKIPFHPYYTIKDALGLMFLMLTLLMLALFSPDSLGDPDNFSPANPLNTPPHIKPEWYFLFAYAILRSIPNKLGGVLALLASILILLVIPFLHTANQRSMMFRPISQTLFWILAANLVTLTWIG
;
A
#
# COMPACT_ATOMS: atom_id res chain seq x y z
N PHE A 1 7.37 17.94 -1.78
CA PHE A 1 8.27 18.43 -0.70
C PHE A 1 7.72 18.11 0.67
N TRP A 2 6.59 18.71 1.06
CA TRP A 2 6.08 18.58 2.42
C TRP A 2 5.70 17.15 2.84
N GLY A 3 5.16 16.34 1.92
CA GLY A 3 4.93 14.92 2.19
C GLY A 3 6.22 14.17 2.56
N ALA A 4 7.31 14.42 1.83
CA ALA A 4 8.63 13.87 2.16
C ALA A 4 9.09 14.34 3.54
N THR A 5 8.97 15.64 3.85
CA THR A 5 9.31 16.21 5.16
C THR A 5 8.56 15.52 6.30
N VAL A 6 7.24 15.38 6.19
CA VAL A 6 6.41 14.76 7.24
C VAL A 6 6.73 13.27 7.39
N ILE A 7 6.74 12.50 6.30
CA ILE A 7 6.89 11.04 6.34
C ILE A 7 8.26 10.64 6.88
N THR A 8 9.33 11.25 6.39
CA THR A 8 10.69 10.93 6.87
C THR A 8 10.92 11.39 8.30
N ASN A 9 10.30 12.50 8.73
CA ASN A 9 10.36 12.96 10.12
C ASN A 9 9.59 12.05 11.09
N LEU A 10 8.80 11.07 10.62
CA LEU A 10 8.24 10.04 11.50
C LEU A 10 9.34 9.21 12.18
N LEU A 11 10.50 9.04 11.52
CA LEU A 11 11.66 8.33 12.08
C LEU A 11 12.25 9.04 13.29
N SER A 12 12.08 10.36 13.42
CA SER A 12 12.53 11.09 14.60
C SER A 12 11.71 10.79 15.86
N ALA A 13 10.65 9.98 15.75
CA ALA A 13 9.98 9.42 16.91
C ALA A 13 10.78 8.29 17.60
N ILE A 14 11.77 7.69 16.93
CA ILE A 14 12.59 6.61 17.50
C ILE A 14 13.47 7.18 18.62
N PRO A 15 13.40 6.64 19.86
CA PRO A 15 14.23 7.10 20.97
C PRO A 15 15.73 7.00 20.66
N TYR A 16 16.49 7.98 21.15
CA TYR A 16 17.95 8.09 21.06
C TYR A 16 18.52 8.35 19.65
N ILE A 17 18.09 7.63 18.61
CA ILE A 17 18.70 7.66 17.28
C ILE A 17 17.84 8.35 16.21
N GLY A 18 16.58 8.66 16.50
CA GLY A 18 15.61 9.06 15.49
C GLY A 18 15.96 10.33 14.71
N ILE A 19 16.48 11.35 15.39
CA ILE A 19 16.87 12.62 14.74
C ILE A 19 18.01 12.38 13.76
N THR A 20 19.06 11.69 14.20
CA THR A 20 20.21 11.34 13.36
C THR A 20 19.80 10.49 12.16
N LEU A 21 18.85 9.56 12.32
CA LEU A 21 18.31 8.77 11.21
C LEU A 21 17.57 9.65 10.17
N ALA A 22 16.74 10.59 10.62
CA ALA A 22 16.03 11.49 9.70
C ALA A 22 17.00 12.37 8.91
N GLU A 23 17.97 13.00 9.57
CA GLU A 23 19.00 13.81 8.93
C GLU A 23 19.90 13.00 7.99
N TRP A 24 20.21 11.75 8.37
CA TRP A 24 20.96 10.83 7.52
C TRP A 24 20.20 10.52 6.23
N ILE A 25 18.89 10.26 6.31
CA ILE A 25 18.03 10.06 5.13
C ILE A 25 17.93 11.32 4.29
N TRP A 26 17.85 12.51 4.89
CA TRP A 26 17.83 13.77 4.15
C TRP A 26 19.18 14.06 3.47
N GLY A 27 20.28 13.67 4.11
CA GLY A 27 21.63 14.08 3.71
C GLY A 27 21.93 15.52 4.10
N GLY A 28 21.33 16.00 5.19
CA GLY A 28 21.36 17.38 5.66
C GLY A 28 20.31 17.60 6.74
N PHE A 29 20.07 18.87 7.09
CA PHE A 29 19.15 19.24 8.18
C PHE A 29 17.67 19.34 7.76
N ALA A 30 17.40 19.29 6.46
CA ALA A 30 16.05 19.33 5.89
C ALA A 30 16.03 18.60 4.54
N VAL A 31 14.83 18.33 4.03
CA VAL A 31 14.63 17.84 2.66
C VAL A 31 15.17 18.88 1.67
N ASP A 32 16.15 18.51 0.85
CA ASP A 32 16.77 19.40 -0.13
C ASP A 32 17.31 18.59 -1.34
N LYS A 33 18.18 19.19 -2.17
CA LYS A 33 18.80 18.59 -3.36
C LYS A 33 19.38 17.20 -3.10
N ALA A 34 20.12 17.03 -2.00
CA ALA A 34 20.71 15.73 -1.63
C ALA A 34 19.64 14.65 -1.43
N THR A 35 18.48 15.01 -0.86
CA THR A 35 17.34 14.12 -0.66
C THR A 35 16.66 13.77 -1.99
N LEU A 36 16.49 14.76 -2.88
CA LEU A 36 15.84 14.52 -4.16
C LEU A 36 16.66 13.58 -5.06
N THR A 37 17.97 13.80 -5.17
CA THR A 37 18.85 12.96 -6.00
C THR A 37 18.87 11.51 -5.53
N ARG A 38 18.93 11.26 -4.22
CA ARG A 38 18.89 9.89 -3.69
C ARG A 38 17.50 9.26 -3.81
N PHE A 39 16.42 10.02 -3.61
CA PHE A 39 15.06 9.51 -3.77
C PHE A 39 14.81 9.09 -5.20
N PHE A 40 15.32 9.83 -6.19
CA PHE A 40 15.30 9.39 -7.58
C PHE A 40 16.05 8.07 -7.78
N ALA A 41 17.28 7.95 -7.25
CA ALA A 41 18.05 6.71 -7.35
C ALA A 41 17.34 5.51 -6.71
N PHE A 42 16.75 5.69 -5.52
CA PHE A 42 15.95 4.65 -4.85
C PHE A 42 14.68 4.31 -5.62
N HIS A 43 13.96 5.31 -6.09
CA HIS A 43 12.76 5.12 -6.91
C HIS A 43 13.06 4.37 -8.21
N PHE A 44 14.24 4.57 -8.80
CA PHE A 44 14.67 3.84 -9.98
C PHE A 44 14.98 2.36 -9.68
N ILE A 45 15.70 2.06 -8.59
CA ILE A 45 16.13 0.67 -8.31
C ILE A 45 15.04 -0.19 -7.68
N LEU A 46 14.15 0.40 -6.85
CA LEU A 46 13.12 -0.34 -6.11
C LEU A 46 12.17 -1.16 -6.99
N PRO A 47 11.68 -0.67 -8.15
CA PRO A 47 10.88 -1.48 -9.07
C PRO A 47 11.57 -2.77 -9.52
N PHE A 48 12.88 -2.76 -9.74
CA PHE A 48 13.62 -3.98 -10.12
C PHE A 48 13.73 -4.97 -8.96
N ILE A 49 13.90 -4.46 -7.74
CA ILE A 49 13.85 -5.28 -6.52
C ILE A 49 12.46 -5.90 -6.36
N ILE A 50 11.39 -5.13 -6.60
CA ILE A 50 10.01 -5.65 -6.57
C ILE A 50 9.84 -6.75 -7.61
N THR A 51 10.33 -6.59 -8.85
CA THR A 51 10.28 -7.66 -9.87
C THR A 51 10.97 -8.94 -9.40
N ALA A 52 12.15 -8.84 -8.77
CA ALA A 52 12.82 -10.01 -8.21
C ALA A 52 11.99 -10.68 -7.09
N LEU A 53 11.36 -9.89 -6.21
CA LEU A 53 10.46 -10.41 -5.17
C LEU A 53 9.19 -11.04 -5.76
N VAL A 54 8.66 -10.53 -6.88
CA VAL A 54 7.53 -11.15 -7.59
C VAL A 54 7.90 -12.53 -8.14
N ILE A 55 9.12 -12.71 -8.66
CA ILE A 55 9.60 -14.03 -9.10
C ILE A 55 9.64 -15.00 -7.92
N VAL A 56 10.21 -14.60 -6.79
CA VAL A 56 10.25 -15.42 -5.57
C VAL A 56 8.83 -15.75 -5.09
N HIS A 57 7.93 -14.77 -5.10
CA HIS A 57 6.52 -14.95 -4.76
C HIS A 57 5.84 -16.01 -5.65
N LEU A 58 6.04 -15.93 -6.97
CA LEU A 58 5.47 -16.89 -7.93
C LEU A 58 6.09 -18.29 -7.81
N LEU A 59 7.38 -18.40 -7.48
CA LEU A 59 8.01 -19.70 -7.20
C LEU A 59 7.32 -20.40 -6.02
N PHE A 60 7.12 -19.70 -4.90
CA PHE A 60 6.39 -20.28 -3.76
C PHE A 60 4.94 -20.59 -4.08
N LEU A 61 4.28 -19.78 -4.93
CA LEU A 61 2.93 -20.08 -5.39
C LEU A 61 2.90 -21.37 -6.23
N HIS A 62 3.90 -21.61 -7.07
CA HIS A 62 3.96 -22.78 -7.95
C HIS A 62 4.20 -24.10 -7.19
N GLU A 63 4.82 -24.06 -6.01
CA GLU A 63 4.99 -25.24 -5.16
C GLU A 63 3.65 -25.81 -4.66
N THR A 64 2.66 -24.94 -4.36
CA THR A 64 1.34 -25.37 -3.87
C THR A 64 0.23 -25.28 -4.91
N GLY A 65 0.43 -24.48 -5.96
CA GLY A 65 -0.63 -24.05 -6.87
C GLY A 65 -1.57 -23.02 -6.24
N SER A 66 -2.49 -22.48 -7.07
CA SER A 66 -3.50 -21.51 -6.65
C SER A 66 -4.56 -22.12 -5.75
N ASN A 67 -5.03 -21.34 -4.77
CA ASN A 67 -6.27 -21.66 -4.06
C ASN A 67 -7.51 -21.38 -4.94
N ASN A 68 -8.68 -21.80 -4.50
CA ASN A 68 -9.96 -21.56 -5.18
C ASN A 68 -11.03 -21.04 -4.20
N PRO A 69 -12.18 -20.52 -4.70
CA PRO A 69 -13.20 -19.89 -3.85
C PRO A 69 -13.75 -20.77 -2.72
N SER A 70 -13.84 -22.09 -2.93
CA SER A 70 -14.35 -23.01 -1.90
C SER A 70 -13.35 -23.24 -0.75
N GLY A 71 -12.06 -23.03 -1.00
CA GLY A 71 -10.97 -23.34 -0.07
C GLY A 71 -10.69 -24.83 0.12
N ILE A 72 -11.34 -25.71 -0.66
CA ILE A 72 -11.12 -27.17 -0.70
C ILE A 72 -9.98 -27.47 -1.70
N ASN A 73 -9.27 -28.61 -1.56
CA ASN A 73 -8.22 -28.99 -2.52
C ASN A 73 -8.80 -29.09 -3.97
N PRO A 74 -8.30 -28.30 -4.95
CA PRO A 74 -8.79 -28.33 -6.32
C PRO A 74 -8.22 -29.46 -7.19
N ASP A 75 -7.34 -30.33 -6.68
CA ASP A 75 -6.58 -31.31 -7.47
C ASP A 75 -7.45 -32.23 -8.35
N SER A 76 -8.67 -32.54 -7.92
CA SER A 76 -9.59 -33.42 -8.65
C SER A 76 -10.15 -32.81 -9.94
N ASP A 77 -10.08 -31.49 -10.10
CA ASP A 77 -10.71 -30.76 -11.21
C ASP A 77 -9.81 -29.62 -11.73
N LYS A 78 -8.54 -29.96 -11.99
CA LYS A 78 -7.59 -29.02 -12.58
C LYS A 78 -7.79 -28.91 -14.09
N ILE A 79 -7.71 -27.68 -14.59
CA ILE A 79 -7.65 -27.36 -16.01
C ILE A 79 -6.28 -26.74 -16.36
N PRO A 80 -5.77 -26.91 -17.59
CA PRO A 80 -4.54 -26.26 -18.00
C PRO A 80 -4.70 -24.73 -18.00
N PHE A 81 -3.61 -23.99 -17.76
CA PHE A 81 -3.66 -22.53 -17.74
C PHE A 81 -4.02 -21.92 -19.09
N HIS A 82 -3.44 -22.47 -20.17
CA HIS A 82 -3.81 -22.14 -21.55
C HIS A 82 -4.80 -23.20 -22.09
N PRO A 83 -5.89 -22.79 -22.77
CA PRO A 83 -6.27 -21.42 -23.14
C PRO A 83 -7.07 -20.67 -22.08
N TYR A 84 -7.57 -21.36 -21.05
CA TYR A 84 -8.63 -20.89 -20.17
C TYR A 84 -8.30 -19.62 -19.39
N TYR A 85 -7.20 -19.61 -18.63
CA TYR A 85 -6.81 -18.43 -17.87
C TYR A 85 -6.08 -17.41 -18.74
N THR A 86 -5.38 -17.83 -19.81
CA THR A 86 -4.77 -16.86 -20.75
C THR A 86 -5.80 -15.93 -21.39
N ILE A 87 -6.95 -16.44 -21.83
CA ILE A 87 -8.00 -15.58 -22.42
C ILE A 87 -8.72 -14.74 -21.36
N LYS A 88 -8.92 -15.29 -20.16
CA LYS A 88 -9.51 -14.57 -19.03
C LYS A 88 -8.62 -13.40 -18.59
N ASP A 89 -7.32 -13.60 -18.54
CA ASP A 89 -6.34 -12.60 -18.15
C ASP A 89 -6.20 -11.52 -19.24
N ALA A 90 -6.24 -11.92 -20.53
CA ALA A 90 -6.28 -10.96 -21.64
C ALA A 90 -7.52 -10.03 -21.56
N LEU A 91 -8.69 -10.60 -21.21
CA LEU A 91 -9.90 -9.81 -20.96
C LEU A 91 -9.73 -8.87 -19.76
N GLY A 92 -9.14 -9.34 -18.66
CA GLY A 92 -8.82 -8.52 -17.49
C GLY A 92 -7.88 -7.36 -17.82
N LEU A 93 -6.82 -7.63 -18.60
CA LEU A 93 -5.90 -6.61 -19.09
C LEU A 93 -6.61 -5.58 -19.98
N MET A 94 -7.53 -5.99 -20.83
CA MET A 94 -8.33 -5.08 -21.66
C MET A 94 -9.14 -4.11 -20.78
N PHE A 95 -9.80 -4.59 -19.72
CA PHE A 95 -10.53 -3.72 -18.80
C PHE A 95 -9.61 -2.79 -17.99
N LEU A 96 -8.45 -3.29 -17.54
CA LEU A 96 -7.44 -2.46 -16.87
C LEU A 96 -6.95 -1.34 -17.79
N MET A 97 -6.61 -1.67 -19.05
CA MET A 97 -6.15 -0.66 -20.02
C MET A 97 -7.25 0.33 -20.36
N LEU A 98 -8.50 -0.11 -20.51
CA LEU A 98 -9.63 0.78 -20.73
C LEU A 98 -9.78 1.78 -19.57
N THR A 99 -9.81 1.30 -18.33
CA THR A 99 -9.95 2.18 -17.15
C THR A 99 -8.77 3.16 -17.01
N LEU A 100 -7.54 2.69 -17.23
CA LEU A 100 -6.35 3.54 -17.24
C LEU A 100 -6.41 4.63 -18.31
N LEU A 101 -6.78 4.27 -19.54
CA LEU A 101 -6.90 5.21 -20.65
C LEU A 101 -8.05 6.20 -20.44
N MET A 102 -9.17 5.76 -19.87
CA MET A 102 -10.27 6.67 -19.53
C MET A 102 -9.83 7.72 -18.51
N LEU A 103 -9.08 7.31 -17.48
CA LEU A 103 -8.49 8.23 -16.51
C LEU A 103 -7.50 9.17 -17.19
N ALA A 104 -6.49 8.63 -17.89
CA ALA A 104 -5.41 9.42 -18.47
C ALA A 104 -5.87 10.40 -19.57
N LEU A 105 -6.86 10.02 -20.39
CA LEU A 105 -7.30 10.81 -21.53
C LEU A 105 -8.43 11.78 -21.19
N PHE A 106 -9.33 11.42 -20.27
CA PHE A 106 -10.50 12.26 -19.97
C PHE A 106 -10.44 12.94 -18.60
N SER A 107 -9.66 12.44 -17.64
CA SER A 107 -9.63 12.94 -16.27
C SER A 107 -8.28 12.73 -15.55
N PRO A 108 -7.14 13.13 -16.17
CA PRO A 108 -5.79 12.77 -15.71
C PRO A 108 -5.47 13.24 -14.29
N ASP A 109 -6.02 14.38 -13.89
CA ASP A 109 -5.73 15.01 -12.60
C ASP A 109 -6.73 14.64 -11.49
N SER A 110 -7.74 13.83 -11.79
CA SER A 110 -8.85 13.54 -10.86
C SER A 110 -8.45 12.79 -9.60
N LEU A 111 -7.35 12.02 -9.65
CA LEU A 111 -6.77 11.31 -8.50
C LEU A 111 -5.56 12.04 -7.89
N GLY A 112 -5.18 13.21 -8.43
CA GLY A 112 -4.06 14.03 -7.98
C GLY A 112 -4.47 15.13 -7.00
N ASP A 113 -3.47 15.87 -6.52
CA ASP A 113 -3.70 17.05 -5.67
C ASP A 113 -3.24 18.33 -6.39
N PRO A 114 -4.12 19.35 -6.54
CA PRO A 114 -3.77 20.62 -7.21
C PRO A 114 -2.54 21.32 -6.61
N ASP A 115 -2.28 21.16 -5.31
CA ASP A 115 -1.14 21.80 -4.64
C ASP A 115 0.21 21.35 -5.25
N ASN A 116 0.26 20.15 -5.83
CA ASN A 116 1.47 19.59 -6.42
C ASN A 116 1.82 20.15 -7.81
N PHE A 117 0.97 21.00 -8.39
CA PHE A 117 1.31 21.81 -9.58
C PHE A 117 2.10 23.07 -9.24
N SER A 118 2.07 23.50 -7.98
CA SER A 118 2.89 24.62 -7.51
C SER A 118 4.31 24.16 -7.15
N PRO A 119 5.37 24.90 -7.54
CA PRO A 119 6.72 24.57 -7.12
C PRO A 119 6.85 24.55 -5.59
N ALA A 120 7.67 23.63 -5.08
CA ALA A 120 7.88 23.49 -3.65
C ALA A 120 8.42 24.79 -3.01
N ASN A 121 7.78 25.25 -1.94
CA ASN A 121 8.22 26.37 -1.13
C ASN A 121 8.48 25.91 0.32
N PRO A 122 9.74 25.82 0.78
CA PRO A 122 10.07 25.41 2.14
C PRO A 122 9.55 26.35 3.25
N LEU A 123 9.14 27.57 2.90
CA LEU A 123 8.66 28.59 3.84
C LEU A 123 7.13 28.70 3.90
N ASN A 124 6.40 28.00 3.01
CA ASN A 124 4.94 28.03 2.96
C ASN A 124 4.38 26.61 2.90
N THR A 125 3.77 26.17 4.00
CA THR A 125 3.08 24.88 4.09
C THR A 125 1.63 25.04 3.60
N PRO A 126 1.18 24.22 2.63
CA PRO A 126 -0.21 24.22 2.21
C PRO A 126 -1.16 23.94 3.39
N PRO A 127 -2.34 24.57 3.42
CA PRO A 127 -3.24 24.53 4.58
C PRO A 127 -3.77 23.12 4.89
N HIS A 128 -3.93 22.26 3.88
CA HIS A 128 -4.51 20.91 4.02
C HIS A 128 -3.60 19.83 3.43
N ILE A 129 -2.35 19.79 3.87
CA ILE A 129 -1.42 18.74 3.45
C ILE A 129 -1.95 17.34 3.80
N LYS A 130 -1.93 16.47 2.79
CA LYS A 130 -2.30 15.06 2.87
C LYS A 130 -1.43 14.24 1.90
N PRO A 131 -1.25 12.93 2.15
CA PRO A 131 -0.65 12.05 1.15
C PRO A 131 -1.65 11.72 0.03
N GLU A 132 -1.18 11.01 -0.97
CA GLU A 132 -2.01 10.46 -2.04
C GLU A 132 -3.08 9.51 -1.48
N TRP A 133 -4.19 9.36 -2.22
CA TRP A 133 -5.41 8.70 -1.76
C TRP A 133 -5.21 7.29 -1.20
N TYR A 134 -4.28 6.52 -1.77
CA TYR A 134 -3.99 5.14 -1.37
C TYR A 134 -3.25 5.02 -0.02
N PHE A 135 -2.79 6.14 0.56
CA PHE A 135 -2.21 6.19 1.91
C PHE A 135 -3.14 6.79 2.97
N LEU A 136 -4.31 7.31 2.59
CA LEU A 136 -5.18 8.05 3.51
C LEU A 136 -5.68 7.19 4.69
N PHE A 137 -5.97 5.90 4.47
CA PHE A 137 -6.40 5.02 5.58
C PHE A 137 -5.34 4.93 6.68
N ALA A 138 -4.06 4.84 6.29
CA ALA A 138 -2.94 4.70 7.20
C ALA A 138 -2.61 6.06 7.86
N TYR A 139 -2.76 7.14 7.11
CA TYR A 139 -2.65 8.51 7.61
C TYR A 139 -3.73 8.84 8.66
N ALA A 140 -4.98 8.38 8.47
CA ALA A 140 -6.04 8.52 9.46
C ALA A 140 -5.69 7.78 10.77
N ILE A 141 -5.15 6.56 10.68
CA ILE A 141 -4.69 5.79 11.84
C ILE A 141 -3.58 6.54 12.59
N LEU A 142 -2.57 7.05 11.87
CA LEU A 142 -1.46 7.85 12.42
C LEU A 142 -1.98 9.06 13.21
N ARG A 143 -2.92 9.81 12.65
CA ARG A 143 -3.49 11.02 13.29
C ARG A 143 -4.46 10.74 14.43
N SER A 144 -5.01 9.54 14.50
CA SER A 144 -5.99 9.17 15.54
C SER A 144 -5.36 9.03 16.94
N ILE A 145 -4.03 8.95 17.03
CA ILE A 145 -3.31 8.77 18.30
C ILE A 145 -2.62 10.09 18.68
N PRO A 146 -2.98 10.73 19.81
CA PRO A 146 -2.41 12.01 20.26
C PRO A 146 -1.03 11.83 20.92
N ASN A 147 -0.17 11.01 20.32
CA ASN A 147 1.21 10.78 20.73
C ASN A 147 2.05 10.45 19.49
N LYS A 148 3.17 11.17 19.29
CA LYS A 148 3.99 11.00 18.09
C LYS A 148 4.51 9.57 17.91
N LEU A 149 5.10 8.98 18.95
CA LEU A 149 5.62 7.61 18.89
C LEU A 149 4.48 6.59 18.74
N GLY A 150 3.40 6.75 19.52
CA GLY A 150 2.22 5.89 19.44
C GLY A 150 1.60 5.87 18.05
N GLY A 151 1.44 7.05 17.42
CA GLY A 151 0.95 7.16 16.05
C GLY A 151 1.85 6.47 15.03
N VAL A 152 3.17 6.65 15.13
CA VAL A 152 4.14 5.97 14.24
C VAL A 152 4.10 4.46 14.41
N LEU A 153 4.01 3.97 15.65
CA LEU A 153 3.88 2.53 15.92
C LEU A 153 2.56 1.97 15.37
N ALA A 154 1.45 2.70 15.49
CA ALA A 154 0.16 2.26 14.95
C ALA A 154 0.13 2.25 13.42
N LEU A 155 0.76 3.24 12.76
CA LEU A 155 0.96 3.26 11.32
C LEU A 155 1.73 2.03 10.84
N LEU A 156 2.84 1.69 11.50
CA LEU A 156 3.61 0.49 11.17
C LEU A 156 2.79 -0.78 11.44
N ALA A 157 2.10 -0.84 12.57
CA ALA A 157 1.26 -1.97 12.94
C ALA A 157 0.10 -2.19 11.96
N SER A 158 -0.48 -1.14 11.37
CA SER A 158 -1.59 -1.29 10.41
C SER A 158 -1.21 -2.05 9.14
N ILE A 159 0.09 -2.10 8.80
CA ILE A 159 0.62 -2.92 7.69
C ILE A 159 1.16 -4.24 8.21
N LEU A 160 1.97 -4.21 9.29
CA LEU A 160 2.62 -5.41 9.82
C LEU A 160 1.65 -6.43 10.41
N ILE A 161 0.44 -6.02 10.79
CA ILE A 161 -0.61 -6.93 11.25
C ILE A 161 -0.95 -8.01 10.21
N LEU A 162 -0.73 -7.75 8.92
CA LEU A 162 -0.92 -8.73 7.84
C LEU A 162 -0.04 -9.98 8.01
N LEU A 163 1.15 -9.84 8.60
CA LEU A 163 2.05 -10.97 8.88
C LEU A 163 1.52 -11.89 9.98
N VAL A 164 0.65 -11.38 10.84
CA VAL A 164 0.08 -12.10 11.99
C VAL A 164 -1.20 -12.85 11.59
N ILE A 165 -1.85 -12.48 10.48
CA ILE A 165 -3.13 -13.06 10.02
C ILE A 165 -3.13 -14.60 9.95
N PRO A 166 -2.09 -15.29 9.42
CA PRO A 166 -2.09 -16.75 9.39
C PRO A 166 -2.17 -17.39 10.79
N PHE A 167 -1.59 -16.74 11.80
CA PHE A 167 -1.58 -17.23 13.19
C PHE A 167 -2.89 -16.90 13.94
N LEU A 168 -3.69 -15.98 13.42
CA LEU A 168 -5.02 -15.63 13.95
C LEU A 168 -6.13 -16.50 13.35
N HIS A 169 -5.81 -17.40 12.41
CA HIS A 169 -6.81 -18.26 11.80
C HIS A 169 -7.29 -19.35 12.76
N THR A 170 -8.55 -19.25 13.20
CA THR A 170 -9.16 -20.20 14.15
C THR A 170 -10.19 -21.15 13.54
N ALA A 171 -10.57 -20.93 12.28
CA ALA A 171 -11.61 -21.73 11.63
C ALA A 171 -11.05 -23.05 11.09
N ASN A 172 -11.90 -24.09 11.09
CA ASN A 172 -11.59 -25.35 10.43
C ASN A 172 -11.74 -25.27 8.89
N GLN A 173 -12.36 -24.20 8.39
CA GLN A 173 -12.59 -23.95 6.96
C GLN A 173 -11.68 -22.82 6.47
N ARG A 174 -10.88 -23.12 5.44
CA ARG A 174 -9.89 -22.18 4.86
C ARG A 174 -10.55 -20.94 4.26
N SER A 175 -11.57 -21.11 3.41
CA SER A 175 -12.28 -20.00 2.75
C SER A 175 -13.39 -19.42 3.63
N MET A 176 -13.72 -18.15 3.40
CA MET A 176 -14.90 -17.52 4.00
C MET A 176 -16.20 -17.83 3.25
N MET A 177 -16.17 -18.50 2.08
CA MET A 177 -17.36 -18.78 1.24
C MET A 177 -18.52 -19.42 2.00
N PHE A 178 -18.25 -20.28 2.99
CA PHE A 178 -19.27 -20.96 3.79
C PHE A 178 -19.37 -20.46 5.24
N ARG A 179 -18.86 -19.24 5.50
CA ARG A 179 -18.77 -18.65 6.85
C ARG A 179 -19.47 -17.30 6.91
N PRO A 180 -20.81 -17.25 7.04
CA PRO A 180 -21.58 -16.01 6.96
C PRO A 180 -21.09 -14.92 7.93
N ILE A 181 -20.83 -15.27 9.19
CA ILE A 181 -20.33 -14.31 10.19
C ILE A 181 -18.98 -13.71 9.76
N SER A 182 -18.06 -14.55 9.25
CA SER A 182 -16.75 -14.07 8.79
C SER A 182 -16.86 -13.20 7.53
N GLN A 183 -17.79 -13.50 6.62
CA GLN A 183 -18.07 -12.63 5.47
C GLN A 183 -18.58 -11.26 5.92
N THR A 184 -19.53 -11.21 6.86
CA THR A 184 -20.05 -9.95 7.39
C THR A 184 -18.93 -9.13 8.04
N LEU A 185 -18.08 -9.76 8.87
CA LEU A 185 -16.95 -9.08 9.50
C LEU A 185 -15.92 -8.58 8.47
N PHE A 186 -15.68 -9.34 7.40
CA PHE A 186 -14.80 -8.90 6.30
C PHE A 186 -15.35 -7.66 5.61
N TRP A 187 -16.66 -7.60 5.34
CA TRP A 187 -17.27 -6.41 4.74
C TRP A 187 -17.31 -5.22 5.68
N ILE A 188 -17.47 -5.44 6.98
CA ILE A 188 -17.30 -4.39 8.00
C ILE A 188 -15.87 -3.85 7.97
N LEU A 189 -14.85 -4.72 7.87
CA LEU A 189 -13.45 -4.29 7.74
C LEU A 189 -13.23 -3.47 6.46
N ALA A 190 -13.76 -3.93 5.32
CA ALA A 190 -13.63 -3.23 4.05
C ALA A 190 -14.30 -1.85 4.10
N ALA A 191 -15.51 -1.76 4.66
CA ALA A 191 -16.21 -0.49 4.87
C ALA A 191 -15.42 0.43 5.80
N ASN A 192 -14.86 -0.11 6.89
CA ASN A 192 -14.03 0.66 7.81
C ASN A 192 -12.76 1.22 7.14
N LEU A 193 -12.09 0.46 6.25
CA LEU A 193 -10.96 0.96 5.47
C LEU A 193 -11.37 2.11 4.53
N VAL A 194 -12.55 2.02 3.91
CA VAL A 194 -13.10 3.13 3.11
C VAL A 194 -13.40 4.35 3.99
N THR A 195 -13.95 4.16 5.19
CA THR A 195 -14.18 5.24 6.17
C THR A 195 -12.87 5.88 6.60
N LEU A 196 -11.82 5.08 6.87
CA LEU A 196 -10.49 5.60 7.20
C LEU A 196 -9.89 6.40 6.04
N THR A 197 -10.03 5.93 4.80
CA THR A 197 -9.61 6.68 3.61
C THR A 197 -10.35 8.00 3.46
N TRP A 198 -11.65 8.06 3.83
CA TRP A 198 -12.44 9.29 3.79
C TRP A 198 -12.09 10.28 4.93
N ILE A 199 -11.74 9.77 6.12
CA ILE A 199 -11.33 10.59 7.28
C ILE A 199 -9.88 11.10 7.13
N GLY A 200 -9.02 10.33 6.46
CA GLY A 200 -7.62 10.68 6.17
C GLY A 200 -7.53 11.91 5.28
#